data_AF-A0A9W8GTT3-F1
#
_entry.id   AF-A0A9W8GTT3-F1
#
_cell.length_a   1.000
_cell.length_b   1.000
_cell.length_c   1.000
_cell.angle_alpha   90.00
_cell.angle_beta   90.00
_cell.angle_gamma   90.00
#
_symmetry.space_group_name_H-M   'P 1'
#
loop_
_entity.id
_entity.type
_entity.pdbx_description
1 polymer ?
#
loop_
_entity_poly.entity_id
_entity_poly.type
_entity_poly.pdbx_seq_one_letter_code
_entity_poly.pdbx_strand_id
1 'polypeptide(L)'
;PFSGQNNNNSNKAGGVRGIFNLRCTMLGPLAEIHVKVERALKNRAIVLRKMTDALYSCEDRGLRFEILIEHVQGHLHTIKFKRLEGSWWAYKKLTVAVTDDIQSSEVMVR
;
A
#
# COMPACT_ATOMS: atom_id res chain seq x y z
N PRO A 1 12.89 -36.24 32.50
CA PRO A 1 11.59 -35.60 32.77
C PRO A 1 11.74 -34.06 32.79
N PHE A 2 11.50 -33.41 31.65
CA PHE A 2 11.36 -31.95 31.59
C PHE A 2 10.11 -31.63 30.79
N SER A 3 9.05 -31.33 31.54
CA SER A 3 7.79 -30.78 31.04
C SER A 3 8.02 -29.32 30.66
N GLY A 4 7.79 -28.98 29.39
CA GLY A 4 7.73 -27.61 28.90
C GLY A 4 6.40 -27.36 28.22
N GLN A 5 5.39 -26.95 29.00
CA GLN A 5 4.24 -26.24 28.46
C GLN A 5 4.74 -24.87 27.98
N ASN A 6 4.42 -24.49 26.75
CA ASN A 6 4.22 -23.08 26.46
C ASN A 6 3.03 -22.91 25.50
N ASN A 7 1.91 -22.53 26.09
CA ASN A 7 0.76 -21.99 25.39
C ASN A 7 1.16 -20.61 24.85
N ASN A 8 1.12 -20.44 23.53
CA ASN A 8 0.88 -19.12 22.96
C ASN A 8 -0.28 -19.19 21.98
N ASN A 9 -1.47 -19.13 22.58
CA ASN A 9 -2.66 -18.68 21.91
C ASN A 9 -2.57 -17.14 21.83
N SER A 10 -2.32 -16.60 20.64
CA SER A 10 -2.53 -15.18 20.39
C SER A 10 -3.00 -14.96 18.95
N ASN A 11 -4.31 -14.77 18.87
CA ASN A 11 -5.03 -13.91 17.94
C ASN A 11 -4.86 -14.18 16.44
N LYS A 12 -5.90 -14.83 15.90
CA LYS A 12 -6.41 -14.67 14.55
C LYS A 12 -6.69 -13.19 14.25
N ALA A 13 -5.66 -12.42 13.90
CA ALA A 13 -5.81 -11.38 12.89
C ALA A 13 -5.52 -12.07 11.57
N GLY A 14 -6.47 -12.04 10.63
CA GLY A 14 -6.22 -12.41 9.23
C GLY A 14 -5.25 -11.41 8.62
N GLY A 15 -4.00 -11.45 9.07
CA GLY A 15 -2.94 -10.56 8.66
C GLY A 15 -2.63 -10.86 7.20
N VAL A 16 -2.77 -9.85 6.36
CA VAL A 16 -2.34 -9.85 4.97
C VAL A 16 -0.88 -10.33 4.94
N ARG A 17 -0.68 -11.64 4.71
CA ARG A 17 0.64 -12.27 4.73
C ARG A 17 1.44 -11.75 3.53
N GLY A 18 2.49 -10.98 3.80
CA GLY A 18 3.44 -10.48 2.80
C GLY A 18 4.34 -9.36 3.33
N ILE A 19 5.58 -9.30 2.86
CA ILE A 19 6.51 -8.21 3.18
C ILE A 19 6.11 -7.00 2.32
N PHE A 20 5.64 -5.95 2.97
CA PHE A 20 5.46 -4.65 2.33
C PHE A 20 6.83 -4.00 2.20
N ASN A 21 7.28 -3.90 0.96
CA ASN A 21 8.66 -3.54 0.65
C ASN A 21 8.89 -2.04 0.56
N LEU A 22 7.83 -1.30 0.26
CA LEU A 22 7.83 0.15 0.14
C LEU A 22 6.59 0.69 0.83
N ARG A 23 6.76 1.84 1.48
CA ARG A 23 5.69 2.52 2.22
C ARG A 23 5.90 4.02 2.10
N CYS A 24 4.81 4.75 2.04
CA CYS A 24 4.81 6.19 2.24
C CYS A 24 3.72 6.55 3.24
N THR A 25 3.94 7.66 3.95
CA THR A 25 3.00 8.17 4.95
C THR A 25 2.43 9.48 4.42
N MET A 26 1.15 9.69 4.66
CA MET A 26 0.43 10.89 4.25
C MET A 26 -0.45 11.40 5.37
N LEU A 27 -0.56 12.72 5.42
CA LEU A 27 -1.51 13.42 6.26
C LEU A 27 -2.70 13.85 5.40
N GLY A 28 -3.91 13.52 5.84
CA GLY A 28 -5.14 13.97 5.22
C GLY A 28 -6.33 13.05 5.52
N PRO A 29 -7.56 13.48 5.18
CA PRO A 29 -8.73 12.63 5.25
C PRO A 29 -8.58 11.40 4.34
N LEU A 30 -8.97 10.22 4.82
CA LEU A 30 -8.88 8.96 4.06
C LEU A 30 -9.46 9.06 2.63
N ALA A 31 -10.59 9.76 2.47
CA ALA A 31 -11.21 9.99 1.17
C ALA A 31 -10.29 10.72 0.17
N GLU A 32 -9.54 11.73 0.62
CA GLU A 32 -8.58 12.45 -0.22
C GLU A 32 -7.39 11.56 -0.61
N ILE A 33 -6.96 10.70 0.31
CA ILE A 33 -5.87 9.75 0.06
C ILE A 33 -6.27 8.76 -1.03
N HIS A 34 -7.49 8.22 -0.97
CA HIS A 34 -8.03 7.38 -2.04
C HIS A 34 -8.02 8.08 -3.39
N VAL A 35 -8.50 9.33 -3.45
CA VAL A 35 -8.50 10.12 -4.68
C VAL A 35 -7.09 10.33 -5.23
N LYS A 36 -6.11 10.65 -4.36
CA LYS A 36 -4.70 10.83 -4.76
C LYS A 36 -4.10 9.54 -5.30
N VAL A 37 -4.30 8.41 -4.62
CA VAL A 37 -3.81 7.09 -5.06
C VAL A 37 -4.43 6.71 -6.41
N GLU A 38 -5.75 6.79 -6.54
CA GLU A 38 -6.44 6.44 -7.78
C GLU A 38 -6.02 7.33 -8.95
N ARG A 39 -5.80 8.63 -8.70
CA ARG A 39 -5.28 9.56 -9.71
C ARG A 39 -3.87 9.18 -10.14
N ALA A 40 -2.96 8.92 -9.21
CA ALA A 40 -1.57 8.54 -9.52
C ALA A 40 -1.51 7.25 -10.35
N LEU A 41 -2.35 6.26 -10.02
CA LEU A 41 -2.45 5.02 -10.79
C LEU A 41 -3.02 5.24 -12.19
N LYS A 42 -4.10 6.02 -12.31
CA LYS A 42 -4.73 6.34 -13.60
C LYS A 42 -3.79 7.12 -14.52
N ASN A 43 -3.05 8.09 -13.99
CA ASN A 43 -2.07 8.88 -14.76
C ASN A 43 -0.99 8.01 -15.41
N ARG A 44 -0.72 6.84 -14.84
CA ARG A 44 0.28 5.90 -15.34
C ARG A 44 -0.34 4.74 -16.13
N ALA A 45 -1.63 4.81 -16.43
CA ALA A 45 -2.40 3.75 -17.08
C ALA A 45 -2.30 2.39 -16.38
N ILE A 46 -2.16 2.39 -15.05
CA ILE A 46 -2.14 1.18 -14.24
C ILE A 46 -3.58 0.72 -14.04
N VAL A 47 -3.85 -0.55 -14.35
CA VAL A 47 -5.15 -1.16 -14.11
C VAL A 47 -5.32 -1.34 -12.60
N LEU A 48 -6.40 -0.81 -12.04
CA LEU A 48 -6.68 -0.90 -10.61
C LEU A 48 -8.04 -1.54 -10.37
N ARG A 49 -8.11 -2.38 -9.33
CA ARG A 49 -9.34 -2.96 -8.80
C ARG A 49 -9.37 -2.75 -7.29
N LYS A 50 -10.36 -1.99 -6.81
CA LYS A 50 -10.62 -1.85 -5.39
C LYS A 50 -11.19 -3.18 -4.86
N MET A 51 -10.47 -3.81 -3.93
CA MET A 51 -10.86 -5.09 -3.33
C MET A 51 -11.63 -4.88 -2.04
N THR A 52 -11.15 -3.97 -1.20
CA THR A 52 -11.81 -3.53 0.04
C THR A 52 -11.65 -2.02 0.18
N ASP A 53 -12.20 -1.42 1.23
CA ASP A 53 -11.99 0.00 1.47
C ASP A 53 -10.54 0.39 1.70
N ALA A 54 -9.69 -0.51 2.17
CA ALA A 54 -8.27 -0.24 2.41
C ALA A 54 -7.33 -0.86 1.37
N LEU A 55 -7.83 -1.74 0.49
CA LEU A 55 -6.99 -2.59 -0.37
C LEU A 55 -7.31 -2.42 -1.85
N TYR A 56 -6.27 -2.15 -2.63
CA TYR A 56 -6.29 -2.15 -4.09
C TYR A 56 -5.41 -3.25 -4.65
N SER A 57 -5.90 -3.92 -5.69
CA SER A 57 -5.10 -4.79 -6.55
C SER A 57 -4.77 -4.03 -7.83
N CYS A 58 -3.50 -4.00 -8.21
CA CYS A 58 -2.98 -3.23 -9.32
C CYS A 58 -2.21 -4.12 -10.30
N GLU A 59 -2.33 -3.83 -11.58
CA GLU A 59 -1.65 -4.52 -12.66
C GLU A 59 -1.11 -3.55 -13.72
N ASP A 60 0.15 -3.74 -14.10
CA ASP A 60 0.84 -2.97 -15.14
C ASP A 60 1.76 -3.88 -15.95
N ARG A 61 1.42 -4.16 -17.21
CA ARG A 61 2.30 -4.85 -18.19
C ARG A 61 3.00 -6.12 -17.63
N GLY A 62 2.27 -6.96 -16.90
CA GLY A 62 2.79 -8.20 -16.28
C GLY A 62 3.42 -8.02 -14.89
N LEU A 63 3.43 -6.80 -14.34
CA LEU A 63 3.70 -6.53 -12.93
C LEU A 63 2.37 -6.48 -12.17
N ARG A 64 2.27 -7.25 -11.08
CA ARG A 64 1.09 -7.26 -10.21
C ARG A 64 1.50 -6.90 -8.80
N PHE A 65 0.74 -6.01 -8.17
CA PHE A 65 1.01 -5.56 -6.81
C PHE A 65 -0.26 -5.12 -6.10
N GLU A 66 -0.19 -5.06 -4.77
CA GLU A 66 -1.26 -4.60 -3.90
C GLU A 66 -0.86 -3.29 -3.24
N ILE A 67 -1.86 -2.43 -3.01
CA ILE A 67 -1.72 -1.21 -2.22
C ILE A 67 -2.67 -1.32 -1.04
N LEU A 68 -2.13 -1.21 0.16
CA LEU A 68 -2.88 -1.21 1.41
C LEU A 68 -2.76 0.16 2.07
N ILE A 69 -3.89 0.79 2.40
CA ILE A 69 -3.95 2.06 3.13
C ILE A 69 -4.33 1.75 4.57
N GLU A 70 -3.39 1.91 5.48
CA GLU A 70 -3.61 1.74 6.92
C GLU A 70 -3.76 3.08 7.62
N HIS A 71 -4.70 3.15 8.55
CA HIS A 71 -4.77 4.26 9.49
C HIS A 71 -3.72 4.09 10.59
N VAL A 72 -3.00 5.17 10.91
CA VAL A 72 -2.00 5.18 11.98
C VAL A 72 -2.55 5.93 13.19
N GLN A 73 -2.83 7.23 13.03
CA GLN A 73 -3.32 8.09 14.12
C GLN A 73 -3.88 9.40 13.55
N GLY A 74 -5.04 9.85 14.04
CA GLY A 74 -5.65 11.10 13.55
C GLY A 74 -5.93 11.04 12.04
N HIS A 75 -5.41 12.01 11.29
CA HIS A 75 -5.44 12.02 9.82
C HIS A 75 -4.17 11.43 9.18
N LEU A 76 -3.33 10.75 9.94
CA LEU A 76 -2.12 10.13 9.45
C LEU A 76 -2.43 8.71 8.96
N HIS A 77 -2.14 8.46 7.69
CA HIS A 77 -2.32 7.16 7.04
C HIS A 77 -1.00 6.70 6.41
N THR A 78 -0.76 5.39 6.43
CA THR A 78 0.37 4.75 5.73
C THR A 78 -0.15 3.99 4.53
N ILE A 79 0.41 4.30 3.36
CA ILE A 79 0.20 3.54 2.14
C ILE A 79 1.34 2.54 2.01
N LYS A 80 1.02 1.26 1.94
CA LYS A 80 1.98 0.17 1.82
C LYS A 80 1.82 -0.52 0.47
N PHE A 81 2.94 -0.80 -0.17
CA PHE A 81 2.98 -1.51 -1.45
C PHE A 81 3.55 -2.92 -1.27
N LYS A 82 2.87 -3.91 -1.86
CA LYS A 82 3.28 -5.31 -1.84
C LYS A 82 3.33 -5.86 -3.25
N ARG A 83 4.51 -6.24 -3.71
CA ARG A 83 4.69 -6.95 -4.98
C ARG A 83 4.07 -8.35 -4.89
N LEU A 84 3.25 -8.72 -5.87
CA LEU A 84 2.73 -10.08 -6.05
C LEU A 84 3.50 -10.82 -7.15
N GLU A 85 3.71 -10.17 -8.29
CA GLU A 85 4.30 -10.77 -9.48
C GLU A 85 5.15 -9.75 -10.25
N GLY A 86 6.08 -10.21 -11.08
CA GLY A 86 6.93 -9.39 -11.95
C GLY A 86 8.26 -8.96 -11.34
N SER A 87 9.08 -8.23 -12.11
CA SER A 87 10.46 -7.87 -11.73
C SER A 87 10.50 -6.94 -10.53
N TRP A 88 11.39 -7.22 -9.58
CA TRP A 88 11.65 -6.36 -8.42
C TRP A 88 12.08 -4.94 -8.83
N TRP A 89 12.92 -4.82 -9.85
CA TRP A 89 13.42 -3.53 -10.32
C TRP A 89 12.31 -2.70 -10.97
N ALA A 90 11.47 -3.34 -11.80
CA ALA A 90 10.31 -2.69 -12.40
C ALA A 90 9.31 -2.24 -11.33
N TYR A 91 9.02 -3.12 -10.37
CA TYR A 91 8.18 -2.83 -9.21
C TYR A 91 8.69 -1.62 -8.42
N LYS A 92 9.96 -1.62 -8.03
CA LYS A 92 10.57 -0.54 -7.24
C LYS A 92 10.53 0.79 -7.99
N LYS A 93 10.85 0.78 -9.29
CA LYS A 93 10.81 1.98 -10.13
C LYS A 93 9.39 2.53 -10.25
N LEU A 94 8.40 1.67 -10.49
CA LEU A 94 7.00 2.07 -10.62
C LEU A 94 6.43 2.64 -9.32
N THR A 95 6.65 1.95 -8.21
CA THR A 95 6.11 2.33 -6.89
C THR A 95 6.73 3.62 -6.34
N VAL A 96 8.02 3.87 -6.58
CA VAL A 96 8.63 5.18 -6.29
C VAL A 96 7.93 6.28 -7.08
N ALA A 97 7.77 6.08 -8.39
CA ALA A 97 7.15 7.08 -9.24
C ALA A 97 5.65 7.34 -8.90
N VAL A 98 4.91 6.29 -8.51
CA VAL A 98 3.53 6.43 -7.99
C VAL A 98 3.52 7.19 -6.66
N THR A 99 4.49 6.91 -5.77
CA THR A 99 4.62 7.59 -4.49
C THR A 99 4.89 9.08 -4.69
N ASP A 100 5.79 9.42 -5.62
CA ASP A 100 6.10 10.81 -5.96
C ASP A 100 4.86 11.54 -6.49
N ASP A 101 4.06 10.92 -7.36
CA ASP A 101 2.82 11.53 -7.86
C ASP A 101 1.78 11.77 -6.76
N ILE A 102 1.68 10.83 -5.81
CA ILE A 102 0.78 10.92 -4.66
C ILE A 102 1.17 12.13 -3.77
N GLN A 103 2.48 12.32 -3.53
CA GLN A 103 3.02 13.38 -2.67
C GLN A 103 3.13 14.73 -3.38
N SER A 104 3.33 14.75 -4.70
CA SER A 104 3.48 15.97 -5.50
C SER A 104 2.24 16.88 -5.47
N SER A 105 1.08 16.34 -5.09
CA SER A 105 -0.16 17.10 -4.92
C SER A 105 -0.15 18.11 -3.75
N GLU A 106 0.97 18.29 -3.02
CA GLU A 106 1.12 19.28 -1.94
C GLU A 106 1.92 20.54 -2.32
N VAL A 107 2.52 20.63 -3.52
CA VAL A 107 3.30 21.81 -3.95
C VAL A 107 2.47 22.74 -4.84
N MET A 108 1.43 23.34 -4.27
CA MET A 108 0.78 24.54 -4.83
C MET A 108 0.32 25.47 -3.71
N VAL A 109 1.25 25.87 -2.82
CA VAL A 109 1.13 27.11 -2.05
C VAL A 109 2.52 27.71 -1.89
N ARG A 110 2.88 28.60 -2.82
CA ARG A 110 3.47 29.93 -2.56
C ARG A 110 3.87 30.61 -3.85
#